data_AF-A0AAU1ET62-F1
#
_entry.id   AF-A0AAU1ET62-F1
#
_cell.length_a   1.000
_cell.length_b   1.000
_cell.length_c   1.000
_cell.angle_alpha   90.00
_cell.angle_beta   90.00
_cell.angle_gamma   90.00
#
_symmetry.space_group_name_H-M   'P 1'
#
loop_
_entity.id
_entity.type
_entity.pdbx_description
1 polymer ?
#
loop_
_entity_poly.entity_id
_entity_poly.type
_entity_poly.pdbx_seq_one_letter_code
_entity_poly.pdbx_strand_id
1 'polypeptide(L)'
;MSIYLHFRAVAESEIRDDHTWLAAFMSEAWENDDAEYAAGIAHSINKGWDAVNDFYAAADALYTDADEPWNLPIYGGRPVPHSADADPSDPPLMLLEPSGVSQAARFLTTVSFDELWNVVDARFSALSRTKQEHLEHHRNLQEFYGQAASAGHAVVKAVWA
;
A
#
# COMPACT_ATOMS: atom_id res chain seq x y z
N MET A 1 14.35 16.29 -1.14
CA MET A 1 13.63 15.32 -0.31
C MET A 1 12.57 14.63 -1.13
N SER A 2 12.51 13.31 -0.99
CA SER A 2 11.51 12.46 -1.63
C SER A 2 10.78 11.75 -0.51
N ILE A 3 9.45 11.76 -0.58
CA ILE A 3 8.61 11.10 0.41
C ILE A 3 8.10 9.79 -0.21
N TYR A 4 8.10 8.71 0.55
CA TYR A 4 7.80 7.37 0.10
C TYR A 4 6.75 6.73 0.98
N LEU A 5 5.81 6.00 0.37
CA LEU A 5 5.01 5.01 1.05
C LEU A 5 5.67 3.64 0.84
N HIS A 6 6.22 3.07 1.91
CA HIS A 6 6.89 1.78 1.94
C HIS A 6 5.94 0.71 2.49
N PHE A 7 5.86 -0.44 1.82
CA PHE A 7 5.07 -1.60 2.20
C PHE A 7 5.99 -2.78 2.50
N ARG A 8 5.69 -3.51 3.57
CA ARG A 8 6.46 -4.68 3.98
C ARG A 8 5.54 -5.82 4.40
N ALA A 9 5.59 -6.93 3.68
CA ALA A 9 4.88 -8.14 4.04
C ALA A 9 5.63 -8.89 5.14
N VAL A 10 4.91 -9.41 6.14
CA VAL A 10 5.49 -10.11 7.30
C VAL A 10 4.53 -11.15 7.84
N ALA A 11 5.05 -12.28 8.33
CA ALA A 11 4.21 -13.28 8.98
C ALA A 11 3.56 -12.69 10.25
N GLU A 12 2.27 -12.94 10.47
CA GLU A 12 1.55 -12.42 11.65
C GLU A 12 2.21 -12.85 12.97
N SER A 13 2.84 -14.02 13.02
CA SER A 13 3.55 -14.50 14.21
C SER A 13 4.85 -13.73 14.52
N GLU A 14 5.39 -13.00 13.53
CA GLU A 14 6.65 -12.25 13.66
C GLU A 14 6.41 -10.78 13.97
N ILE A 15 5.17 -10.30 13.80
CA ILE A 15 4.83 -8.90 14.02
C ILE A 15 4.64 -8.61 15.50
N ARG A 16 5.08 -7.41 15.91
CA ARG A 16 4.73 -6.84 17.21
C ARG A 16 3.94 -5.58 16.97
N ASP A 17 2.78 -5.50 17.59
CA ASP A 17 1.92 -4.31 17.57
C ASP A 17 2.46 -3.23 18.51
N ASP A 18 3.70 -2.82 18.27
CA ASP A 18 4.45 -1.83 19.01
C ASP A 18 5.10 -0.89 18.01
N HIS A 19 4.82 0.41 18.17
CA HIS A 19 5.23 1.42 17.19
C HIS A 19 6.75 1.52 17.07
N THR A 20 7.48 1.54 18.18
CA THR A 20 8.95 1.62 18.19
C THR A 20 9.58 0.39 17.52
N TRP A 21 9.07 -0.81 17.81
CA TRP A 21 9.53 -2.03 17.15
C TRP A 21 9.24 -2.00 15.65
N LEU A 22 8.04 -1.58 15.23
CA LEU A 22 7.66 -1.49 13.82
C LEU A 22 8.45 -0.41 13.07
N ALA A 23 8.75 0.72 13.70
CA ALA A 23 9.58 1.76 13.11
C ALA A 23 11.00 1.24 12.83
N ALA A 24 11.62 0.55 13.80
CA ALA A 24 12.91 -0.09 13.61
C ALA A 24 12.87 -1.19 12.54
N PHE A 25 11.85 -2.05 12.57
CA PHE A 25 11.62 -3.10 11.57
C PHE A 25 11.49 -2.54 10.16
N MET A 26 10.68 -1.48 9.98
CA MET A 26 10.48 -0.85 8.70
C MET A 26 11.71 -0.08 8.23
N SER A 27 12.51 0.47 9.15
CA SER A 27 13.78 1.15 8.83
C SER A 27 14.83 0.16 8.34
N GLU A 28 14.98 -0.99 8.98
CA GLU A 28 15.88 -2.06 8.52
C GLU A 28 15.46 -2.58 7.14
N ALA A 29 14.16 -2.77 6.94
CA ALA A 29 13.60 -3.14 5.64
C ALA A 29 13.90 -2.08 4.57
N TRP A 30 13.79 -0.79 4.92
CA TRP A 30 14.11 0.32 4.01
C TRP A 30 15.59 0.35 3.60
N GLU A 31 16.50 0.04 4.53
CA GLU A 31 17.93 -0.08 4.22
C GLU A 31 18.25 -1.24 3.28
N ASN A 32 17.35 -2.23 3.17
CA ASN A 32 17.48 -3.44 2.37
C ASN A 32 16.42 -3.53 1.24
N ASP A 33 15.81 -2.40 0.86
CA ASP A 33 14.65 -2.33 -0.05
C ASP A 33 14.88 -3.09 -1.37
N ASP A 34 16.07 -2.96 -1.99
CA ASP A 34 16.38 -3.65 -3.25
C ASP A 34 16.28 -5.18 -3.15
N ALA A 35 16.85 -5.77 -2.09
CA ALA A 35 16.84 -7.22 -1.89
C ALA A 35 15.43 -7.72 -1.56
N GLU A 36 14.68 -6.90 -0.84
CA GLU A 36 13.36 -7.22 -0.32
C GLU A 36 12.26 -7.06 -1.37
N TYR A 37 12.40 -6.04 -2.22
CA TYR A 37 11.65 -5.88 -3.46
C TYR A 37 11.89 -7.07 -4.38
N ALA A 38 13.15 -7.47 -4.59
CA ALA A 38 13.49 -8.62 -5.42
C ALA A 38 12.94 -9.95 -4.86
N ALA A 39 12.79 -10.04 -3.54
CA ALA A 39 12.14 -11.17 -2.86
C ALA A 39 10.60 -11.08 -2.85
N GLY A 40 10.02 -9.99 -3.34
CA GLY A 40 8.57 -9.80 -3.42
C GLY A 40 7.88 -9.51 -2.07
N ILE A 41 8.68 -9.21 -1.04
CA ILE A 41 8.19 -8.95 0.32
C ILE A 41 8.19 -7.46 0.69
N ALA A 42 8.72 -6.59 -0.18
CA ALA A 42 8.62 -5.15 -0.05
C ALA A 42 8.17 -4.48 -1.36
N HIS A 43 7.55 -3.31 -1.24
CA HIS A 43 7.24 -2.42 -2.34
C HIS A 43 7.32 -0.97 -1.86
N SER A 44 7.61 -0.01 -2.74
CA SER A 44 7.61 1.40 -2.38
C SER A 44 7.06 2.27 -3.51
N ILE A 45 6.32 3.33 -3.14
CA ILE A 45 5.80 4.33 -4.07
C ILE A 45 6.40 5.69 -3.72
N ASN A 46 7.22 6.23 -4.62
CA ASN A 46 7.82 7.55 -4.48
C ASN A 46 6.83 8.64 -4.89
N LYS A 47 6.30 9.38 -3.92
CA LYS A 47 5.30 10.44 -4.12
C LYS A 47 4.06 9.94 -4.86
N GLY A 48 2.95 10.67 -4.76
CA GLY A 48 1.78 10.41 -5.60
C GLY A 48 1.04 9.09 -5.33
N TRP A 49 1.30 8.39 -4.22
CA TRP A 49 0.42 7.29 -3.77
C TRP A 49 -1.00 7.80 -3.52
N ASP A 50 -1.20 9.09 -3.22
CA ASP A 50 -2.50 9.76 -3.26
C ASP A 50 -3.22 9.60 -4.59
N ALA A 51 -2.50 9.77 -5.71
CA ALA A 51 -3.06 9.61 -7.05
C ALA A 51 -3.40 8.14 -7.33
N VAL A 52 -2.59 7.20 -6.82
CA VAL A 52 -2.89 5.76 -6.90
C VAL A 52 -4.13 5.41 -6.08
N ASN A 53 -4.30 6.01 -4.89
CA ASN A 53 -5.51 5.84 -4.09
C ASN A 53 -6.74 6.43 -4.78
N ASP A 54 -6.63 7.65 -5.30
CA ASP A 54 -7.67 8.33 -6.09
C ASP A 54 -8.07 7.55 -7.34
N PHE A 55 -7.11 6.82 -7.93
CA PHE A 55 -7.37 5.91 -9.05
C PHE A 55 -8.23 4.73 -8.60
N TYR A 56 -7.91 4.10 -7.47
CA TYR A 56 -8.72 3.01 -6.93
C TYR A 56 -10.08 3.46 -6.43
N ALA A 57 -10.19 4.67 -5.88
CA ALA A 57 -11.46 5.27 -5.45
C ALA A 57 -12.49 5.40 -6.60
N ALA A 58 -12.04 5.40 -7.86
CA ALA A 58 -12.94 5.34 -9.01
C ALA A 58 -13.83 4.09 -9.03
N ALA A 59 -13.45 3.04 -8.32
CA ALA A 59 -14.24 1.83 -8.14
C ALA A 59 -15.58 2.11 -7.45
N ASP A 60 -15.65 3.12 -6.57
CA ASP A 60 -16.88 3.51 -5.88
C ASP A 60 -17.98 3.97 -6.86
N ALA A 61 -17.58 4.59 -7.97
CA ALA A 61 -18.50 4.98 -9.03
C ALA A 61 -18.97 3.80 -9.91
N LEU A 62 -18.28 2.65 -9.85
CA LEU A 62 -18.49 1.50 -10.74
C LEU A 62 -19.17 0.31 -10.04
N TYR A 63 -18.95 0.13 -8.73
CA TYR A 63 -19.41 -1.06 -8.00
C TYR A 63 -20.20 -0.68 -6.75
N THR A 64 -21.50 -1.00 -6.74
CA THR A 64 -22.49 -0.48 -5.78
C THR A 64 -22.52 -1.15 -4.39
N ASP A 65 -21.58 -2.04 -4.05
CA ASP A 65 -21.67 -2.91 -2.85
C ASP A 65 -20.29 -3.31 -2.28
N ALA A 66 -19.26 -2.50 -2.48
CA ALA A 66 -17.93 -2.80 -1.95
C ALA A 66 -17.78 -2.13 -0.59
N ASP A 67 -17.48 -2.89 0.48
CA ASP A 67 -17.10 -2.42 1.83
C ASP A 67 -15.77 -1.59 1.82
N GLU A 68 -15.63 -0.66 0.87
CA GLU A 68 -14.44 0.13 0.53
C GLU A 68 -13.11 -0.65 0.40
N PRO A 69 -13.07 -1.85 -0.23
CA PRO A 69 -11.83 -2.60 -0.41
C PRO A 69 -10.82 -1.85 -1.30
N TRP A 70 -11.27 -0.85 -2.05
CA TRP A 70 -10.43 0.01 -2.88
C TRP A 70 -9.45 0.87 -2.06
N ASN A 71 -9.77 1.14 -0.79
CA ASN A 71 -8.90 1.92 0.10
C ASN A 71 -7.78 1.06 0.70
N LEU A 72 -7.97 -0.25 0.79
CA LEU A 72 -7.04 -1.18 1.43
C LEU A 72 -5.62 -1.17 0.87
N PRO A 73 -5.39 -1.11 -0.46
CA PRO A 73 -4.04 -1.13 -1.01
C PRO A 73 -3.15 0.04 -0.54
N ILE A 74 -3.70 1.25 -0.41
CA ILE A 74 -2.93 2.44 -0.06
C ILE A 74 -3.13 2.79 1.41
N TYR A 75 -4.33 3.22 1.82
CA TYR A 75 -4.57 3.76 3.16
C TYR A 75 -5.27 2.82 4.14
N GLY A 76 -5.76 1.66 3.72
CA GLY A 76 -6.39 0.74 4.67
C GLY A 76 -5.40 0.05 5.60
N GLY A 77 -5.95 -0.49 6.68
CA GLY A 77 -5.21 -0.94 7.85
C GLY A 77 -5.56 -0.09 9.06
N ARG A 78 -5.14 -0.55 10.24
CA ARG A 78 -5.27 0.24 11.48
C ARG A 78 -4.01 1.08 11.68
N PRO A 79 -4.12 2.33 12.14
CA PRO A 79 -2.97 3.10 12.53
C PRO A 79 -2.30 2.46 13.75
N VAL A 80 -0.97 2.42 13.74
CA VAL A 80 -0.18 2.03 14.91
C VAL A 80 0.20 3.33 15.63
N PRO A 81 -0.38 3.61 16.81
CA PRO A 81 -0.18 4.90 17.48
C PRO A 81 1.24 5.01 18.03
N HIS A 82 1.85 6.19 17.88
CA HIS A 82 3.05 6.55 18.62
C HIS A 82 2.82 6.38 20.12
N SER A 83 3.81 5.81 20.82
CA SER A 83 3.84 5.87 22.28
C SER A 83 4.13 7.31 22.73
N ALA A 84 3.83 7.63 23.99
CA ALA A 84 4.11 8.97 24.53
C ALA A 84 5.60 9.35 24.51
N ASP A 85 6.48 8.35 24.45
CA ASP A 85 7.93 8.49 24.44
C ASP A 85 8.56 8.24 23.05
N ALA A 86 7.74 8.09 22.00
CA ALA A 86 8.23 7.78 20.65
C ALA A 86 9.02 8.97 20.04
N ASP A 87 9.97 8.66 19.16
CA ASP A 87 10.77 9.68 18.50
C ASP A 87 9.86 10.46 17.51
N PRO A 88 9.83 11.81 17.56
CA PRO A 88 9.05 12.61 16.61
C PRO A 88 9.46 12.41 15.14
N SER A 89 10.63 11.83 14.88
CA SER A 89 11.11 11.45 13.55
C SER A 89 10.63 10.07 13.09
N ASP A 90 10.03 9.26 13.97
CA ASP A 90 9.48 7.96 13.60
C ASP A 90 8.32 8.12 12.61
N PRO A 91 8.24 7.25 11.58
CA PRO A 91 7.25 7.38 10.53
C PRO A 91 5.82 7.13 11.06
N PRO A 92 4.80 7.73 10.43
CA PRO A 92 3.44 7.22 10.51
C PRO A 92 3.39 5.76 10.04
N LEU A 93 2.76 4.90 10.83
CA LEU A 93 2.68 3.46 10.58
C LEU A 93 1.23 2.98 10.49
N MET A 94 0.97 2.10 9.54
CA MET A 94 -0.29 1.38 9.40
C MET A 94 -0.03 -0.12 9.36
N LEU A 95 -0.91 -0.89 9.98
CA LEU A 95 -0.88 -2.35 9.95
C LEU A 95 -2.16 -2.88 9.30
N LEU A 96 -2.00 -3.60 8.20
CA LEU A 96 -3.07 -4.32 7.53
C LEU A 96 -2.94 -5.81 7.85
N GLU A 97 -3.92 -6.32 8.61
CA GLU A 97 -3.98 -7.74 9.01
C GLU A 97 -4.16 -8.68 7.80
N PRO A 98 -3.82 -9.99 7.91
CA PRO A 98 -3.86 -10.92 6.76
C PRO A 98 -5.20 -10.99 6.02
N SER A 99 -6.31 -10.83 6.74
CA SER A 99 -7.65 -10.76 6.15
C SER A 99 -7.82 -9.53 5.24
N GLY A 100 -7.31 -8.37 5.68
CA GLY A 100 -7.28 -7.14 4.89
C GLY A 100 -6.33 -7.23 3.70
N VAL A 101 -5.17 -7.88 3.85
CA VAL A 101 -4.24 -8.17 2.74
C VAL A 101 -4.92 -9.02 1.68
N SER A 102 -5.66 -10.06 2.10
CA SER A 102 -6.43 -10.92 1.19
C SER A 102 -7.53 -10.16 0.45
N GLN A 103 -8.21 -9.24 1.12
CA GLN A 103 -9.22 -8.38 0.50
C GLN A 103 -8.60 -7.39 -0.50
N ALA A 104 -7.46 -6.78 -0.16
CA ALA A 104 -6.72 -5.90 -1.07
C ALA A 104 -6.26 -6.66 -2.33
N ALA A 105 -5.68 -7.85 -2.16
CA ALA A 105 -5.25 -8.71 -3.27
C ALA A 105 -6.42 -9.10 -4.19
N ARG A 106 -7.57 -9.44 -3.59
CA ARG A 106 -8.80 -9.75 -4.32
C ARG A 106 -9.28 -8.53 -5.11
N PHE A 107 -9.39 -7.36 -4.48
CA PHE A 107 -9.79 -6.13 -5.15
C PHE A 107 -8.90 -5.83 -6.37
N LEU A 108 -7.58 -5.82 -6.17
CA LEU A 108 -6.60 -5.54 -7.22
C LEU A 108 -6.67 -6.54 -8.38
N THR A 109 -7.02 -7.80 -8.11
CA THR A 109 -7.17 -8.82 -9.16
C THR A 109 -8.51 -8.73 -9.89
N THR A 110 -9.56 -8.25 -9.23
CA THR A 110 -10.92 -8.22 -9.80
C THR A 110 -11.24 -6.94 -10.56
N VAL A 111 -10.61 -5.82 -10.19
CA VAL A 111 -10.93 -4.52 -10.75
C VAL A 111 -10.37 -4.38 -12.17
N SER A 112 -11.14 -3.80 -13.08
CA SER A 112 -10.66 -3.51 -14.44
C SER A 112 -9.89 -2.20 -14.46
N PHE A 113 -8.59 -2.28 -14.73
CA PHE A 113 -7.73 -1.09 -14.86
C PHE A 113 -8.28 -0.09 -15.88
N ASP A 114 -8.73 -0.58 -17.05
CA ASP A 114 -9.24 0.29 -18.11
C ASP A 114 -10.57 0.96 -17.73
N GLU A 115 -11.44 0.28 -16.98
CA GLU A 115 -12.69 0.89 -16.50
C GLU A 115 -12.40 1.98 -15.47
N LEU A 116 -11.50 1.74 -14.52
CA LEU A 116 -11.05 2.77 -13.57
C LEU A 116 -10.41 3.96 -14.30
N TRP A 117 -9.55 3.69 -15.28
CA TRP A 117 -8.89 4.74 -16.04
C TRP A 117 -9.91 5.62 -16.76
N ASN A 118 -10.92 5.02 -17.41
CA ASN A 118 -11.96 5.76 -18.11
C ASN A 118 -12.73 6.73 -17.19
N VAL A 119 -12.89 6.39 -15.91
CA VAL A 119 -13.53 7.28 -14.92
C VAL A 119 -12.65 8.49 -14.60
N VAL A 120 -11.33 8.31 -14.47
CA VAL A 120 -10.42 9.37 -14.02
C VAL A 120 -9.68 10.10 -15.14
N ASP A 121 -9.72 9.60 -16.39
CA ASP A 121 -8.86 10.00 -17.50
C ASP A 121 -8.79 11.52 -17.71
N ALA A 122 -9.95 12.19 -17.77
CA ALA A 122 -10.02 13.63 -17.97
C ALA A 122 -9.34 14.41 -16.82
N ARG A 123 -9.58 14.00 -15.57
CA ARG A 123 -8.99 14.63 -14.37
C ARG A 123 -7.49 14.37 -14.31
N PHE A 124 -7.07 13.15 -14.57
CA PHE A 124 -5.67 12.72 -14.44
C PHE A 124 -4.80 13.31 -15.54
N SER A 125 -5.30 13.33 -16.79
CA SER A 125 -4.64 13.98 -17.91
C SER A 125 -4.44 15.48 -17.67
N ALA A 126 -5.42 16.17 -17.09
CA ALA A 126 -5.28 17.60 -16.73
C ALA A 126 -4.19 17.84 -15.68
N LEU A 127 -3.91 16.85 -14.83
CA LEU A 127 -2.84 16.88 -13.82
C LEU A 127 -1.53 16.28 -14.33
N SER A 128 -1.40 16.02 -15.64
CA SER A 128 -0.22 15.40 -16.26
C SER A 128 0.13 14.02 -15.68
N ARG A 129 -0.87 13.30 -15.15
CA ARG A 129 -0.73 11.91 -14.72
C ARG A 129 -0.83 11.00 -15.94
N THR A 130 -0.01 9.96 -15.99
CA THR A 130 0.03 9.07 -17.14
C THR A 130 -0.64 7.73 -16.86
N LYS A 131 -1.31 7.17 -17.88
CA LYS A 131 -1.89 5.84 -17.84
C LYS A 131 -0.84 4.77 -17.56
N GLN A 132 0.34 4.94 -18.14
CA GLN A 132 1.44 3.98 -18.00
C GLN A 132 1.96 3.91 -16.55
N GLU A 133 2.20 5.05 -15.91
CA GLU A 133 2.65 5.11 -14.51
C GLU A 133 1.66 4.42 -13.57
N HIS A 134 0.36 4.67 -13.74
CA HIS A 134 -0.67 4.02 -12.91
C HIS A 134 -0.80 2.53 -13.19
N LEU A 135 -0.59 2.11 -14.45
CA LEU A 135 -0.60 0.70 -14.82
C LEU A 135 0.58 -0.05 -14.19
N GLU A 136 1.76 0.58 -14.13
CA GLU A 136 2.94 0.03 -13.45
C GLU A 136 2.69 -0.11 -11.95
N HIS A 137 2.18 0.93 -11.28
CA HIS A 137 1.77 0.84 -9.88
C HIS A 137 0.73 -0.25 -9.62
N HIS A 138 -0.28 -0.34 -10.49
CA HIS A 138 -1.34 -1.34 -10.35
C HIS A 138 -0.78 -2.77 -10.43
N ARG A 139 0.07 -3.05 -11.42
CA ARG A 139 0.70 -4.37 -11.59
C ARG A 139 1.59 -4.73 -10.41
N ASN A 140 2.44 -3.79 -9.97
CA ASN A 140 3.36 -4.03 -8.87
C ASN A 140 2.60 -4.28 -7.55
N LEU A 141 1.56 -3.49 -7.27
CA LEU A 141 0.72 -3.71 -6.10
C LEU A 141 -0.08 -5.02 -6.20
N GLN A 142 -0.59 -5.36 -7.38
CA GLN A 142 -1.29 -6.63 -7.59
C GLN A 142 -0.36 -7.83 -7.31
N GLU A 143 0.89 -7.78 -7.79
CA GLU A 143 1.89 -8.81 -7.53
C GLU A 143 2.24 -8.89 -6.04
N PHE A 144 2.61 -7.76 -5.42
CA PHE A 144 2.97 -7.69 -4.00
C PHE A 144 1.86 -8.21 -3.09
N TYR A 145 0.64 -7.69 -3.22
CA TYR A 145 -0.49 -8.13 -2.39
C TYR A 145 -0.90 -9.57 -2.70
N GLY A 146 -0.78 -10.02 -3.95
CA GLY A 146 -1.04 -11.41 -4.33
C GLY A 146 -0.09 -12.40 -3.66
N GLN A 147 1.21 -12.07 -3.60
CA GLN A 147 2.21 -12.87 -2.91
C GLN A 147 2.00 -12.86 -1.39
N ALA A 148 1.81 -11.68 -0.80
CA ALA A 148 1.54 -11.53 0.64
C ALA A 148 0.28 -12.29 1.08
N ALA A 149 -0.81 -12.20 0.30
CA ALA A 149 -2.05 -12.94 0.57
C ALA A 149 -1.85 -14.45 0.46
N SER A 150 -1.11 -14.92 -0.55
CA SER A 150 -0.82 -16.35 -0.73
C SER A 150 0.00 -16.93 0.43
N ALA A 151 0.86 -16.11 1.05
CA ALA A 151 1.65 -16.47 2.21
C ALA A 151 0.90 -16.30 3.55
N GLY A 152 -0.31 -15.72 3.55
CA GLY A 152 -1.05 -15.41 4.78
C GLY A 152 -0.37 -14.32 5.62
N HIS A 153 0.40 -13.43 5.00
CA HIS A 153 1.14 -12.39 5.67
C HIS A 153 0.28 -11.14 5.96
N ALA A 154 0.65 -10.43 7.01
CA ALA A 154 0.22 -9.05 7.25
C ALA A 154 1.08 -8.09 6.42
N VAL A 155 0.64 -6.83 6.26
CA VAL A 155 1.42 -5.77 5.61
C VAL A 155 1.54 -4.58 6.55
N VAL A 156 2.78 -4.17 6.82
CA VAL A 156 3.11 -2.92 7.49
C VAL A 156 3.36 -1.85 6.43
N LYS A 157 2.87 -0.63 6.68
CA LYS A 157 3.10 0.53 5.81
C LYS A 157 3.74 1.66 6.60
N ALA A 158 4.78 2.27 6.04
CA ALA A 158 5.48 3.41 6.64
C ALA A 158 5.61 4.56 5.64
N VAL A 159 5.57 5.80 6.15
CA VAL A 159 5.82 7.01 5.36
C VAL A 159 7.18 7.61 5.71
N TRP A 160 8.12 7.61 4.76
CA TRP A 160 9.48 8.14 4.90
C TRP A 160 9.63 9.46 4.14
N ALA A 161 10.41 10.43 4.63
CA ALA A 161 10.57 11.78 4.03
C ALA A 161 12.04 12.18 3.75
#